data_AF-A0A942HDQ8-F1
#
_entry.id   AF-A0A942HDQ8-F1
#
_cell.length_a   1.000
_cell.length_b   1.000
_cell.length_c   1.000
_cell.angle_alpha   90.00
_cell.angle_beta   90.00
_cell.angle_gamma   90.00
#
_symmetry.space_group_name_H-M   'P 1'
#
loop_
_entity.id
_entity.type
_entity.pdbx_description
1 polymer ?
#
loop_
_entity_poly.entity_id
_entity_poly.type
_entity_poly.pdbx_seq_one_letter_code
_entity_poly.pdbx_strand_id
1 'polypeptide(L)'
;MADYIYLLENQLSPAQRTALSSIHDVLRSKGLTLFLTGGAVRDLTVGARVRDLDVTVQGNPLKLKKELEKAGAQIDGEREESQTLYLWFPGGIRVELSAASTVTFSKPGKPVYKPASILDDLRNRDFTANAMAISLNEGSYGLLMDPMNGVADIENRELRLISNYGFIEDPVRLLRGTRLGTRLGWQFEERTAQRYKTAKEEGYISALSPFWQGYELEQIAHEEEPLRALRALEAEGWMKHLFPAWGAAKVNSSALNEMQVRNGQLHELGILSDVAATQFPLLVAKLQPKDVNVLKKKFPRQGFVKRVDSLEARTRDFQNRFTAKEMAAPSATWKLVHATDPELVLSLYVNGKGAAIQNKFKGLLTEWPTAKQRIPYQLMQEMRITPDLPIYDELVDKLFFELMDNKLSTPEEMKAYLEPFSPPAPPPPITLRRPRKVKEGKTARARKKAAAAAETDAEPMSLPNEAGDVPVGSAPERDGGEPKPATKKPSKEKVAPAPAPAKKAAAPAKAAAPAKKAAAPAAKKAAPAKAAPAKKAVPAKKAAASAKKAVAKKAAPAKKAVPKKVVAKKAPAKKQPAKKAAPVKKAAPVKKAAAKKPAPKKPAKRR
;
A
#
# COMPACT_ATOMS: atom_id res chain seq x y z
N MET A 1 -14.97 19.53 2.98
CA MET A 1 -14.18 18.69 3.92
C MET A 1 -14.18 17.29 3.34
N ALA A 2 -13.05 16.58 3.31
CA ALA A 2 -13.03 15.22 2.79
C ALA A 2 -13.76 14.27 3.77
N ASP A 3 -14.63 13.42 3.23
CA ASP A 3 -15.24 12.35 4.02
C ASP A 3 -14.28 11.15 4.07
N TYR A 4 -13.58 11.02 5.19
CA TYR A 4 -12.63 9.94 5.41
C TYR A 4 -13.30 8.60 5.74
N ILE A 5 -14.59 8.58 6.10
CA ILE A 5 -15.38 7.35 6.21
C ILE A 5 -15.59 6.80 4.80
N TYR A 6 -16.10 7.65 3.89
CA TYR A 6 -16.25 7.31 2.47
C TYR A 6 -14.94 6.84 1.83
N LEU A 7 -13.79 7.46 2.17
CA LEU A 7 -12.48 7.00 1.68
C LEU A 7 -12.07 5.63 2.25
N LEU A 8 -12.27 5.38 3.55
CA LEU A 8 -11.99 4.07 4.16
C LEU A 8 -12.88 2.97 3.57
N GLU A 9 -14.14 3.28 3.27
CA GLU A 9 -15.08 2.34 2.66
C GLU A 9 -14.73 2.05 1.19
N ASN A 10 -14.43 3.07 0.38
CA ASN A 10 -14.37 2.92 -1.08
C ASN A 10 -12.96 2.78 -1.67
N GLN A 11 -11.91 3.29 -1.03
CA GLN A 11 -10.52 3.19 -1.55
C GLN A 11 -9.74 1.99 -1.01
N LEU A 12 -10.19 1.38 0.10
CA LEU A 12 -9.60 0.14 0.62
C LEU A 12 -10.24 -1.08 -0.06
N SER A 13 -9.41 -2.06 -0.45
CA SER A 13 -9.91 -3.31 -1.00
C SER A 13 -10.71 -4.12 0.04
N PRO A 14 -11.62 -5.01 -0.36
CA PRO A 14 -12.36 -5.84 0.58
C PRO A 14 -11.45 -6.61 1.56
N ALA A 15 -10.31 -7.13 1.09
CA ALA A 15 -9.32 -7.80 1.93
C ALA A 15 -8.63 -6.84 2.92
N GLN A 16 -8.37 -5.58 2.53
CA GLN A 16 -7.85 -4.55 3.44
C GLN A 16 -8.87 -4.18 4.52
N ARG A 17 -10.15 -4.01 4.17
CA ARG A 17 -11.23 -3.73 5.12
C ARG A 17 -11.40 -4.88 6.12
N THR A 18 -11.40 -6.13 5.66
CA THR A 18 -11.42 -7.32 6.53
C THR A 18 -10.20 -7.39 7.45
N ALA A 19 -8.99 -7.14 6.94
CA ALA A 19 -7.77 -7.13 7.77
C ALA A 19 -7.81 -6.03 8.85
N LEU A 20 -8.33 -4.84 8.54
CA LEU A 20 -8.54 -3.79 9.53
C LEU A 20 -9.61 -4.16 10.56
N SER A 21 -10.71 -4.81 10.18
CA SER A 21 -11.74 -5.29 11.13
C SER A 21 -11.15 -6.32 12.09
N SER A 22 -10.45 -7.36 11.59
CA SER A 22 -9.75 -8.36 12.41
C SER A 22 -8.81 -7.73 13.45
N ILE A 23 -8.11 -6.65 13.08
CA ILE A 23 -7.20 -5.92 13.99
C ILE A 23 -7.99 -5.06 14.98
N HIS A 24 -9.03 -4.36 14.52
CA HIS A 24 -9.92 -3.55 15.35
C HIS A 24 -10.58 -4.39 16.45
N ASP A 25 -11.15 -5.54 16.10
CA ASP A 25 -11.91 -6.36 17.05
C ASP A 25 -11.00 -7.00 18.11
N VAL A 26 -9.79 -7.42 17.70
CA VAL A 26 -8.73 -7.83 18.63
C VAL A 26 -8.35 -6.70 19.58
N LEU A 27 -8.16 -5.47 19.10
CA LEU A 27 -7.73 -4.33 19.92
C LEU A 27 -8.85 -3.78 20.82
N ARG A 28 -10.08 -3.74 20.33
CA ARG A 28 -11.30 -3.41 21.07
C ARG A 28 -11.47 -4.36 22.26
N SER A 29 -11.25 -5.67 22.08
CA SER A 29 -11.28 -6.66 23.17
C SER A 29 -10.26 -6.42 24.30
N LYS A 30 -9.28 -5.53 24.08
CA LYS A 30 -8.23 -5.14 25.03
C LYS A 30 -8.35 -3.69 25.51
N GLY A 31 -9.35 -2.94 25.05
CA GLY A 31 -9.53 -1.52 25.38
C GLY A 31 -8.42 -0.60 24.81
N LEU A 32 -7.80 -0.97 23.69
CA LEU A 32 -6.69 -0.23 23.09
C LEU A 32 -7.17 0.61 21.89
N THR A 33 -6.82 1.90 21.85
CA THR A 33 -7.24 2.79 20.76
C THR A 33 -6.41 2.59 19.49
N LEU A 34 -7.09 2.61 18.33
CA LEU A 34 -6.54 2.28 17.01
C LEU A 34 -6.62 3.44 16.01
N PHE A 35 -5.57 3.55 15.19
CA PHE A 35 -5.43 4.55 14.13
C PHE A 35 -4.82 3.91 12.87
N LEU A 36 -5.38 4.22 11.70
CA LEU A 36 -4.65 4.11 10.44
C LEU A 36 -3.72 5.34 10.34
N THR A 37 -2.51 5.20 9.82
CA THR A 37 -1.52 6.29 9.82
C THR A 37 -0.65 6.32 8.55
N GLY A 38 0.33 7.22 8.52
CA GLY A 38 1.53 7.02 7.70
C GLY A 38 1.28 7.01 6.19
N GLY A 39 1.91 6.06 5.50
CA GLY A 39 1.78 5.89 4.05
C GLY A 39 0.36 5.55 3.61
N ALA A 40 -0.41 4.81 4.43
CA ALA A 40 -1.79 4.47 4.11
C ALA A 40 -2.70 5.71 4.08
N VAL A 41 -2.61 6.58 5.10
CA VAL A 41 -3.41 7.82 5.14
C VAL A 41 -2.99 8.80 4.04
N ARG A 42 -1.68 8.89 3.74
CA ARG A 42 -1.19 9.65 2.57
C ARG A 42 -1.81 9.15 1.28
N ASP A 43 -1.71 7.85 1.01
CA ASP A 43 -2.13 7.26 -0.27
C ASP A 43 -3.65 7.38 -0.46
N LEU A 44 -4.45 7.16 0.60
CA LEU A 44 -5.89 7.46 0.64
C LEU A 44 -6.18 8.92 0.29
N THR A 45 -5.46 9.88 0.89
CA THR A 45 -5.67 11.33 0.68
C THR A 45 -5.28 11.78 -0.73
N VAL A 46 -4.32 11.09 -1.35
CA VAL A 46 -3.94 11.30 -2.77
C VAL A 46 -4.96 10.71 -3.75
N GLY A 47 -5.85 9.81 -3.30
CA GLY A 47 -6.66 8.97 -4.18
C GLY A 47 -5.83 7.89 -4.89
N ALA A 48 -4.68 7.52 -4.33
CA ALA A 48 -3.83 6.43 -4.80
C ALA A 48 -4.19 5.12 -4.07
N ARG A 49 -3.97 3.98 -4.72
CA ARG A 49 -4.15 2.67 -4.08
C ARG A 49 -3.24 2.53 -2.87
N VAL A 50 -3.83 2.25 -1.71
CA VAL A 50 -3.10 1.81 -0.51
C VAL A 50 -2.45 0.47 -0.82
N ARG A 51 -1.12 0.40 -0.74
CA ARG A 51 -0.37 -0.86 -0.95
C ARG A 51 -0.31 -1.70 0.32
N ASP A 52 -0.10 -1.05 1.45
CA ASP A 52 0.10 -1.64 2.74
C ASP A 52 -0.43 -0.74 3.86
N LEU A 53 -0.87 -1.37 4.96
CA LEU A 53 -1.59 -0.71 6.03
C LEU A 53 -0.63 -0.35 7.18
N ASP A 54 -0.24 0.92 7.26
CA ASP A 54 0.48 1.49 8.40
C ASP A 54 -0.51 1.75 9.55
N VAL A 55 -0.46 0.92 10.60
CA VAL A 55 -1.44 0.93 11.70
C VAL A 55 -0.73 1.23 13.02
N THR A 56 -1.31 2.11 13.85
CA THR A 56 -0.73 2.52 15.13
C THR A 56 -1.74 2.36 16.26
N VAL A 57 -1.28 1.77 17.37
CA VAL A 57 -2.06 1.53 18.60
C VAL A 57 -1.45 2.27 19.78
N GLN A 58 -2.28 2.87 20.64
CA GLN A 58 -1.81 3.37 21.94
C GLN A 58 -1.72 2.21 22.93
N GLY A 59 -0.64 1.44 22.83
CA GLY A 59 -0.42 0.22 23.59
C GLY A 59 0.79 -0.57 23.04
N ASN A 60 1.00 -1.77 23.55
CA ASN A 60 2.09 -2.66 23.09
C ASN A 60 1.50 -3.82 22.26
N PRO A 61 1.60 -3.80 20.91
CA PRO A 61 1.03 -4.84 20.07
C PRO A 61 1.79 -6.18 20.14
N LEU A 62 3.05 -6.21 20.61
CA LEU A 62 3.82 -7.45 20.77
C LEU A 62 3.15 -8.44 21.73
N LYS A 63 2.27 -7.94 22.63
CA LYS A 63 1.48 -8.74 23.56
C LYS A 63 0.30 -9.47 22.91
N LEU A 64 -0.03 -9.15 21.66
CA LEU A 64 -1.27 -9.56 20.98
C LEU A 64 -1.07 -10.56 19.84
N LYS A 65 0.16 -11.07 19.66
CA LYS A 65 0.52 -11.96 18.53
C LYS A 65 -0.46 -13.14 18.39
N LYS A 66 -0.81 -13.80 19.50
CA LYS A 66 -1.70 -14.97 19.52
C LYS A 66 -3.15 -14.64 19.15
N GLU A 67 -3.62 -13.46 19.53
CA GLU A 67 -4.95 -12.97 19.18
C GLU A 67 -5.00 -12.55 17.71
N LEU A 68 -3.95 -11.90 17.19
CA LEU A 68 -3.82 -11.56 15.77
C LEU A 68 -3.69 -12.82 14.89
N GLU A 69 -2.93 -13.82 15.33
CA GLU A 69 -2.83 -15.14 14.67
C GLU A 69 -4.18 -15.84 14.59
N LYS A 70 -4.99 -15.79 15.66
CA LYS A 70 -6.38 -16.29 15.65
C LYS A 70 -7.32 -15.49 14.74
N ALA A 71 -7.04 -14.20 14.54
CA ALA A 71 -7.80 -13.32 13.65
C ALA A 71 -7.33 -13.39 12.17
N GLY A 72 -6.47 -14.36 11.83
CA GLY A 72 -6.04 -14.65 10.46
C GLY A 72 -4.69 -14.04 10.05
N ALA A 73 -3.95 -13.40 10.96
CA ALA A 73 -2.65 -12.81 10.65
C ALA A 73 -1.51 -13.84 10.71
N GLN A 74 -0.63 -13.87 9.72
CA GLN A 74 0.71 -14.45 9.86
C GLN A 74 1.68 -13.40 10.40
N ILE A 75 2.45 -13.73 11.44
CA ILE A 75 3.56 -12.89 11.91
C ILE A 75 4.75 -13.04 10.95
N ASP A 76 5.01 -12.01 10.16
CA ASP A 76 6.12 -11.94 9.20
C ASP A 76 7.44 -11.49 9.86
N GLY A 77 7.35 -10.79 11.00
CA GLY A 77 8.49 -10.35 11.79
C GLY A 77 8.07 -9.38 12.88
N GLU A 78 9.04 -8.91 13.65
CA GLU A 78 8.81 -7.98 14.75
C GLU A 78 10.02 -7.09 15.00
N ARG A 79 9.80 -5.97 15.70
CA ARG A 79 10.86 -5.13 16.25
C ARG A 79 10.50 -4.75 17.68
N GLU A 80 11.25 -5.30 18.63
CA GLU A 80 11.04 -5.06 20.06
C GLU A 80 11.26 -3.59 20.45
N GLU A 81 12.30 -2.96 19.89
CA GLU A 81 12.74 -1.59 20.18
C GLU A 81 11.64 -0.53 20.01
N SER A 82 10.83 -0.65 18.94
CA SER A 82 9.70 0.23 18.61
C SER A 82 8.34 -0.42 18.83
N GLN A 83 8.31 -1.61 19.44
CA GLN A 83 7.12 -2.44 19.66
C GLN A 83 6.25 -2.55 18.39
N THR A 84 6.88 -3.01 17.31
CA THR A 84 6.27 -3.13 15.97
C THR A 84 6.10 -4.61 15.59
N LEU A 85 4.95 -4.97 15.01
CA LEU A 85 4.71 -6.25 14.35
C LEU A 85 4.56 -6.04 12.84
N TYR A 86 5.16 -6.93 12.07
CA TYR A 86 4.90 -7.05 10.63
C TYR A 86 3.93 -8.22 10.44
N LEU A 87 2.76 -7.94 9.89
CA LEU A 87 1.68 -8.90 9.72
C LEU A 87 1.40 -9.10 8.22
N TRP A 88 0.99 -10.31 7.88
CA TRP A 88 0.53 -10.70 6.56
C TRP A 88 -0.84 -11.34 6.67
N PHE A 89 -1.83 -10.78 5.97
CA PHE A 89 -3.21 -11.28 5.94
C PHE A 89 -3.55 -11.91 4.57
N PRO A 90 -4.55 -12.81 4.51
CA PRO A 90 -5.07 -13.36 3.26
C PRO A 90 -5.43 -12.27 2.22
N GLY A 91 -5.32 -12.61 0.94
CA GLY A 91 -5.48 -11.64 -0.15
C GLY A 91 -4.25 -10.74 -0.37
N GLY A 92 -3.09 -11.10 0.19
CA GLY A 92 -1.82 -10.40 -0.04
C GLY A 92 -1.63 -9.10 0.74
N ILE A 93 -2.32 -8.96 1.88
CA ILE A 93 -2.36 -7.68 2.60
C ILE A 93 -1.25 -7.59 3.65
N ARG A 94 -0.27 -6.71 3.40
CA ARG A 94 0.78 -6.33 4.37
C ARG A 94 0.26 -5.29 5.35
N VAL A 95 0.52 -5.49 6.64
CA VAL A 95 0.21 -4.53 7.72
C VAL A 95 1.44 -4.33 8.60
N GLU A 96 1.73 -3.08 8.95
CA GLU A 96 2.76 -2.69 9.92
C GLU A 96 2.07 -2.13 11.17
N LEU A 97 1.95 -2.95 12.22
CA LEU A 97 1.25 -2.60 13.46
C LEU A 97 2.26 -2.10 14.52
N SER A 98 2.18 -0.81 14.85
CA SER A 98 3.15 -0.06 15.64
C SER A 98 2.58 0.46 16.96
N ALA A 99 3.41 0.55 18.00
CA ALA A 99 3.05 1.28 19.22
C ALA A 99 3.22 2.81 19.03
N ALA A 100 2.21 3.59 19.42
CA ALA A 100 2.30 5.05 19.45
C ALA A 100 3.43 5.50 20.39
N SER A 101 4.42 6.23 19.88
CA SER A 101 5.63 6.53 20.64
C SER A 101 6.31 7.85 20.31
N THR A 102 6.82 8.53 21.36
CA THR A 102 7.84 9.57 21.18
C THR A 102 9.20 8.91 20.96
N VAL A 103 10.03 9.51 20.11
CA VAL A 103 11.36 9.01 19.77
C VAL A 103 12.40 10.04 20.16
N THR A 104 13.39 9.64 20.94
CA THR A 104 14.46 10.54 21.41
C THR A 104 15.83 10.03 20.98
N PHE A 105 16.67 10.91 20.44
CA PHE A 105 17.95 10.54 19.83
C PHE A 105 19.12 10.93 20.73
N SER A 106 19.62 9.97 21.51
CA SER A 106 20.82 10.16 22.33
C SER A 106 22.10 10.35 21.50
N LYS A 107 22.09 9.79 20.28
CA LYS A 107 23.10 9.93 19.20
C LYS A 107 22.38 9.78 17.85
N PRO A 108 22.92 10.34 16.74
CA PRO A 108 22.44 10.06 15.38
C PRO A 108 22.20 8.57 15.13
N GLY A 109 21.06 8.24 14.52
CA GLY A 109 20.67 6.87 14.19
C GLY A 109 20.41 5.95 15.39
N LYS A 110 20.34 6.48 16.62
CA LYS A 110 20.07 5.72 17.86
C LYS A 110 18.79 6.18 18.56
N PRO A 111 17.61 5.84 17.99
CA PRO A 111 16.31 6.18 18.57
C PRO A 111 16.04 5.42 19.88
N VAL A 112 15.50 6.13 20.87
CA VAL A 112 14.97 5.59 22.12
C VAL A 112 13.48 5.90 22.17
N TYR A 113 12.66 4.85 22.10
CA TYR A 113 11.20 4.92 22.05
C TYR A 113 10.60 4.98 23.46
N LYS A 114 9.52 5.76 23.63
CA LYS A 114 8.69 5.78 24.84
C LYS A 114 7.21 5.82 24.44
N PRO A 115 6.31 5.03 25.09
CA PRO A 115 4.88 5.09 24.81
C PRO A 115 4.33 6.51 24.91
N ALA A 116 3.43 6.90 23.99
CA ALA A 116 2.94 8.26 23.88
C ALA A 116 1.51 8.33 23.31
N SER A 117 0.95 9.54 23.22
CA SER A 117 -0.28 9.80 22.47
C SER A 117 -0.03 9.69 20.96
N ILE A 118 -1.10 9.48 20.18
CA ILE A 118 -1.01 9.52 18.72
C ILE A 118 -0.53 10.89 18.19
N LEU A 119 -0.93 12.01 18.82
CA LEU A 119 -0.51 13.35 18.39
C LEU A 119 1.00 13.56 18.56
N ASP A 120 1.61 12.90 19.55
CA ASP A 120 3.05 12.98 19.79
C ASP A 120 3.83 12.00 18.92
N ASP A 121 3.27 10.81 18.64
CA ASP A 121 3.81 9.88 17.63
C ASP A 121 3.93 10.57 16.26
N LEU A 122 2.86 11.19 15.78
CA LEU A 122 2.82 11.88 14.48
C LEU A 122 3.89 12.99 14.38
N ARG A 123 4.14 13.75 15.46
CA ARG A 123 5.20 14.78 15.54
C ARG A 123 6.63 14.22 15.47
N ASN A 124 6.82 12.92 15.74
CA ASN A 124 8.13 12.27 15.69
C ASN A 124 8.45 11.61 14.33
N ARG A 125 7.47 11.56 13.41
CA ARG A 125 7.60 10.91 12.08
C ARG A 125 8.54 11.66 11.13
N ASP A 126 8.68 11.15 9.91
CA ASP A 126 9.65 11.63 8.92
C ASP A 126 9.21 12.89 8.19
N PHE A 127 8.14 12.81 7.39
CA PHE A 127 7.61 13.88 6.55
C PHE A 127 6.17 14.22 6.92
N THR A 128 5.75 15.47 6.73
CA THR A 128 4.40 15.99 7.04
C THR A 128 3.30 15.15 6.41
N ALA A 129 3.44 14.78 5.13
CA ALA A 129 2.49 13.92 4.43
C ALA A 129 2.36 12.50 5.01
N ASN A 130 3.32 12.01 5.81
CA ASN A 130 3.23 10.74 6.55
C ASN A 130 2.86 10.95 8.04
N ALA A 131 2.66 12.21 8.46
CA ALA A 131 2.42 12.64 9.84
C ALA A 131 0.93 12.77 10.18
N MET A 132 0.09 12.02 9.48
CA MET A 132 -1.36 12.01 9.66
C MET A 132 -1.85 10.66 10.21
N ALA A 133 -2.98 10.70 10.91
CA ALA A 133 -3.75 9.53 11.29
C ALA A 133 -5.22 9.69 10.92
N ILE A 134 -5.91 8.57 10.67
CA ILE A 134 -7.37 8.48 10.68
C ILE A 134 -7.74 7.53 11.82
N SER A 135 -8.61 7.97 12.73
CA SER A 135 -9.02 7.13 13.85
C SER A 135 -9.96 6.00 13.39
N LEU A 136 -9.74 4.81 13.93
CA LEU A 136 -10.54 3.60 13.68
C LEU A 136 -11.35 3.17 14.91
N ASN A 137 -11.49 4.03 15.92
CA ASN A 137 -12.31 3.74 17.12
C ASN A 137 -13.78 4.09 16.85
N GLU A 138 -14.73 3.30 17.36
CA GLU A 138 -16.17 3.47 17.10
C GLU A 138 -16.70 4.91 17.30
N GLY A 139 -16.35 5.54 18.43
CA GLY A 139 -16.80 6.91 18.77
C GLY A 139 -16.07 8.04 18.02
N SER A 140 -15.13 7.72 17.13
CA SER A 140 -14.35 8.70 16.36
C SER A 140 -13.95 8.16 14.98
N TYR A 141 -14.71 7.22 14.41
CA TYR A 141 -14.35 6.54 13.17
C TYR A 141 -14.28 7.53 12.01
N GLY A 142 -13.19 7.47 11.22
CA GLY A 142 -12.95 8.43 10.14
C GLY A 142 -12.42 9.80 10.58
N LEU A 143 -12.23 10.06 11.88
CA LEU A 143 -11.66 11.35 12.32
C LEU A 143 -10.18 11.48 11.89
N LEU A 144 -9.90 12.41 10.98
CA LEU A 144 -8.54 12.79 10.60
C LEU A 144 -7.85 13.54 11.75
N MET A 145 -6.59 13.20 11.99
CA MET A 145 -5.67 13.90 12.89
C MET A 145 -4.42 14.28 12.10
N ASP A 146 -4.30 15.55 11.71
CA ASP A 146 -3.14 16.12 11.02
C ASP A 146 -2.53 17.27 11.84
N PRO A 147 -1.64 16.98 12.81
CA PRO A 147 -0.98 18.00 13.62
C PRO A 147 0.16 18.73 12.90
N MET A 148 0.49 18.36 11.65
CA MET A 148 1.63 18.89 10.91
C MET A 148 1.27 19.56 9.57
N ASN A 149 -0.02 19.66 9.25
CA ASN A 149 -0.56 20.18 7.99
C ASN A 149 -0.06 19.41 6.75
N GLY A 150 0.07 18.09 6.89
CA GLY A 150 0.41 17.15 5.83
C GLY A 150 -0.54 17.18 4.64
N VAL A 151 -1.85 17.44 4.83
CA VAL A 151 -2.81 17.53 3.71
C VAL A 151 -2.41 18.63 2.71
N ALA A 152 -2.02 19.82 3.19
CA ALA A 152 -1.59 20.90 2.32
C ALA A 152 -0.28 20.57 1.57
N ASP A 153 0.62 19.78 2.18
CA ASP A 153 1.87 19.37 1.53
C ASP A 153 1.63 18.28 0.48
N ILE A 154 0.58 17.46 0.64
CA ILE A 154 0.08 16.55 -0.40
C ILE A 154 -0.48 17.34 -1.58
N GLU A 155 -1.31 18.37 -1.34
CA GLU A 155 -1.86 19.23 -2.39
C GLU A 155 -0.75 19.95 -3.19
N ASN A 156 0.27 20.46 -2.50
CA ASN A 156 1.45 21.09 -3.11
C ASN A 156 2.45 20.09 -3.72
N ARG A 157 2.28 18.77 -3.49
CA ARG A 157 3.20 17.70 -3.91
C ARG A 157 4.63 17.88 -3.37
N GLU A 158 4.73 18.31 -2.12
CA GLU A 158 5.97 18.50 -1.37
C GLU A 158 6.24 17.39 -0.35
N LEU A 159 7.50 17.02 -0.21
CA LEU A 159 8.02 16.28 0.93
C LEU A 159 8.72 17.25 1.89
N ARG A 160 7.99 17.71 2.90
CA ARG A 160 8.51 18.56 3.98
C ARG A 160 8.90 17.73 5.20
N LEU A 161 10.10 17.94 5.72
CA LEU A 161 10.63 17.25 6.91
C LEU A 161 10.03 17.85 8.20
N ILE A 162 9.55 17.01 9.12
CA ILE A 162 8.88 17.49 10.36
C ILE A 162 9.86 18.18 11.31
N SER A 163 10.96 17.50 11.63
CA SER A 163 12.03 18.04 12.50
C SER A 163 13.08 18.75 11.66
N ASN A 164 13.45 19.98 12.05
CA ASN A 164 14.60 20.68 11.47
C ASN A 164 15.92 19.88 11.56
N TYR A 165 16.01 18.92 12.50
CA TYR A 165 17.17 18.06 12.72
C TYR A 165 16.95 16.62 12.20
N GLY A 166 15.84 16.32 11.53
CA GLY A 166 15.41 14.95 11.24
C GLY A 166 16.42 14.07 10.50
N PHE A 167 17.24 14.63 9.59
CA PHE A 167 18.31 13.89 8.90
C PHE A 167 19.56 13.63 9.76
N ILE A 168 19.78 14.42 10.82
CA ILE A 168 20.82 14.20 11.85
C ILE A 168 20.33 13.16 12.86
N GLU A 169 19.06 13.28 13.27
CA GLU A 169 18.40 12.40 14.22
C GLU A 169 18.28 10.97 13.67
N ASP A 170 17.62 10.80 12.51
CA ASP A 170 17.50 9.50 11.83
C ASP A 170 17.91 9.57 10.34
N PRO A 171 19.14 9.18 10.00
CA PRO A 171 19.63 9.19 8.63
C PRO A 171 18.85 8.30 7.65
N VAL A 172 17.97 7.39 8.11
CA VAL A 172 17.07 6.63 7.21
C VAL A 172 16.17 7.55 6.38
N ARG A 173 15.86 8.75 6.90
CA ARG A 173 15.02 9.75 6.22
C ARG A 173 15.62 10.23 4.90
N LEU A 174 16.95 10.16 4.71
CA LEU A 174 17.61 10.46 3.43
C LEU A 174 17.23 9.43 2.35
N LEU A 175 17.35 8.14 2.70
CA LEU A 175 16.98 7.02 1.83
C LEU A 175 15.50 7.04 1.50
N ARG A 176 14.67 7.20 2.54
CA ARG A 176 13.22 7.22 2.42
C ARG A 176 12.72 8.44 1.66
N GLY A 177 13.31 9.62 1.85
CA GLY A 177 13.01 10.81 1.06
C GLY A 177 13.32 10.59 -0.43
N THR A 178 14.47 9.99 -0.75
CA THR A 178 14.81 9.59 -2.12
C THR A 178 13.78 8.63 -2.70
N ARG A 179 13.39 7.59 -1.95
CA ARG A 179 12.41 6.57 -2.37
C ARG A 179 11.01 7.15 -2.55
N LEU A 180 10.51 7.95 -1.60
CA LEU A 180 9.20 8.59 -1.65
C LEU A 180 9.10 9.64 -2.75
N GLY A 181 10.10 10.52 -2.90
CA GLY A 181 10.11 11.49 -4.01
C GLY A 181 10.13 10.79 -5.37
N THR A 182 10.85 9.68 -5.48
CA THR A 182 10.87 8.85 -6.69
C THR A 182 9.53 8.16 -6.97
N ARG A 183 8.88 7.59 -5.94
CA ARG A 183 7.58 6.91 -6.00
C ARG A 183 6.45 7.88 -6.37
N LEU A 184 6.36 8.99 -5.65
CA LEU A 184 5.24 9.94 -5.71
C LEU A 184 5.42 11.00 -6.82
N GLY A 185 6.65 11.17 -7.33
CA GLY A 185 7.01 12.27 -8.24
C GLY A 185 7.09 13.63 -7.54
N TRP A 186 7.16 13.64 -6.21
CA TRP A 186 7.16 14.85 -5.37
C TRP A 186 8.57 15.38 -5.15
N GLN A 187 8.65 16.69 -4.95
CA GLN A 187 9.93 17.38 -4.66
C GLN A 187 10.07 17.62 -3.15
N PHE A 188 11.29 17.82 -2.67
CA PHE A 188 11.47 18.31 -1.30
C PHE A 188 11.09 19.80 -1.23
N GLU A 189 10.39 20.19 -0.17
CA GLU A 189 10.24 21.61 0.20
C GLU A 189 11.61 22.30 0.31
N GLU A 190 11.70 23.60 0.03
CA GLU A 190 12.99 24.29 -0.15
C GLU A 190 14.00 24.08 0.99
N ARG A 191 13.59 24.28 2.26
CA ARG A 191 14.45 24.08 3.44
C ARG A 191 14.78 22.61 3.63
N THR A 192 13.83 21.71 3.36
CA THR A 192 14.06 20.26 3.37
C THR A 192 15.09 19.85 2.30
N ALA A 193 15.05 20.45 1.11
CA ALA A 193 16.02 20.24 0.03
C ALA A 193 17.41 20.78 0.39
N GLN A 194 17.49 21.93 1.07
CA GLN A 194 18.74 22.46 1.61
C GLN A 194 19.31 21.53 2.70
N ARG A 195 18.51 21.13 3.69
CA ARG A 195 18.90 20.20 4.77
C ARG A 195 19.36 18.84 4.23
N TYR A 196 18.71 18.33 3.19
CA TYR A 196 19.08 17.08 2.52
C TYR A 196 20.49 17.15 1.90
N LYS A 197 20.83 18.27 1.25
CA LYS A 197 22.17 18.51 0.69
C LYS A 197 23.24 18.55 1.78
N THR A 198 23.03 19.36 2.82
CA THR A 198 23.95 19.44 3.97
C THR A 198 24.16 18.08 4.64
N ALA A 199 23.09 17.31 4.85
CA ALA A 199 23.17 15.97 5.45
C ALA A 199 23.91 14.94 4.58
N LYS A 200 23.91 15.13 3.26
CA LYS A 200 24.67 14.33 2.29
C LYS A 200 26.14 14.74 2.24
N GLU A 201 26.43 16.04 2.32
CA GLU A 201 27.78 16.62 2.33
C GLU A 201 28.53 16.31 3.65
N GLU A 202 27.86 16.42 4.80
CA GLU A 202 28.40 16.07 6.12
C GLU A 202 28.34 14.55 6.42
N GLY A 203 27.76 13.74 5.52
CA GLY A 203 27.83 12.29 5.58
C GLY A 203 27.06 11.63 6.73
N TYR A 204 25.94 12.22 7.20
CA TYR A 204 25.15 11.70 8.33
C TYR A 204 24.66 10.26 8.14
N ILE A 205 24.53 9.81 6.88
CA ILE A 205 24.23 8.42 6.49
C ILE A 205 25.18 7.39 7.12
N SER A 206 26.38 7.79 7.56
CA SER A 206 27.33 6.96 8.30
C SER A 206 26.78 6.43 9.64
N ALA A 207 25.79 7.09 10.25
CA ALA A 207 25.15 6.66 11.49
C ALA A 207 23.93 5.74 11.27
N LEU A 208 23.61 5.36 10.02
CA LEU A 208 22.46 4.51 9.68
C LEU A 208 22.55 3.12 10.33
N SER A 209 21.50 2.72 11.05
CA SER A 209 21.45 1.43 11.75
C SER A 209 21.40 0.22 10.79
N PRO A 210 21.95 -0.95 11.17
CA PRO A 210 21.85 -2.17 10.35
C PRO A 210 20.41 -2.61 10.10
N PHE A 211 19.51 -2.34 11.04
CA PHE A 211 18.06 -2.57 10.89
C PHE A 211 17.48 -1.69 9.77
N TRP A 212 17.73 -0.37 9.79
CA TRP A 212 17.21 0.54 8.77
C TRP A 212 17.82 0.29 7.39
N GLN A 213 19.07 -0.16 7.30
CA GLN A 213 19.62 -0.69 6.05
C GLN A 213 18.76 -1.84 5.52
N GLY A 214 18.44 -2.82 6.36
CA GLY A 214 17.62 -3.97 6.01
C GLY A 214 16.20 -3.60 5.59
N TYR A 215 15.54 -2.72 6.35
CA TYR A 215 14.19 -2.24 6.08
C TYR A 215 14.08 -1.50 4.74
N GLU A 216 14.94 -0.51 4.48
CA GLU A 216 14.85 0.23 3.20
C GLU A 216 15.30 -0.62 2.00
N LEU A 217 16.24 -1.57 2.18
CA LEU A 217 16.57 -2.58 1.16
C LEU A 217 15.37 -3.50 0.83
N GLU A 218 14.60 -3.90 1.84
CA GLU A 218 13.39 -4.70 1.67
C GLU A 218 12.28 -3.87 1.00
N GLN A 219 12.11 -2.60 1.39
CA GLN A 219 11.10 -1.72 0.81
C GLN A 219 11.34 -1.43 -0.69
N ILE A 220 12.58 -1.45 -1.20
CA ILE A 220 12.84 -1.43 -2.67
C ILE A 220 12.10 -2.59 -3.35
N ALA A 221 12.06 -3.78 -2.75
CA ALA A 221 11.36 -4.94 -3.28
C ALA A 221 9.83 -4.90 -3.08
N HIS A 222 9.29 -3.87 -2.43
CA HIS A 222 7.84 -3.59 -2.32
C HIS A 222 7.41 -2.30 -3.04
N GLU A 223 8.30 -1.63 -3.77
CA GLU A 223 7.90 -0.55 -4.69
C GLU A 223 7.26 -1.13 -5.96
N GLU A 224 6.34 -0.37 -6.57
CA GLU A 224 5.69 -0.74 -7.85
C GLU A 224 6.63 -0.56 -9.05
N GLU A 225 7.52 0.44 -8.98
CA GLU A 225 8.65 0.62 -9.88
C GLU A 225 9.99 0.42 -9.14
N PRO A 226 10.34 -0.81 -8.74
CA PRO A 226 11.51 -1.07 -7.90
C PRO A 226 12.81 -0.71 -8.61
N LEU A 227 12.88 -0.84 -9.93
CA LEU A 227 14.02 -0.44 -10.76
C LEU A 227 14.19 1.08 -10.81
N ARG A 228 13.10 1.86 -10.72
CA ARG A 228 13.15 3.33 -10.67
C ARG A 228 13.66 3.80 -9.30
N ALA A 229 13.13 3.23 -8.21
CA ALA A 229 13.61 3.47 -6.85
C ALA A 229 15.10 3.09 -6.68
N LEU A 230 15.50 1.91 -7.16
CA LEU A 230 16.90 1.44 -7.12
C LEU A 230 17.83 2.37 -7.91
N ARG A 231 17.44 2.84 -9.10
CA ARG A 231 18.19 3.82 -9.89
C ARG A 231 18.35 5.16 -9.17
N ALA A 232 17.32 5.65 -8.48
CA ALA A 232 17.40 6.89 -7.72
C ALA A 232 18.36 6.77 -6.51
N LEU A 233 18.28 5.66 -5.75
CA LEU A 233 19.21 5.37 -4.66
C LEU A 233 20.65 5.15 -5.14
N GLU A 234 20.84 4.62 -6.35
CA GLU A 234 22.16 4.44 -6.98
C GLU A 234 22.73 5.76 -7.49
N ALA A 235 21.93 6.60 -8.15
CA ALA A 235 22.31 7.93 -8.62
C ALA A 235 22.66 8.89 -7.46
N GLU A 236 21.90 8.82 -6.36
CA GLU A 236 22.22 9.56 -5.14
C GLU A 236 23.46 9.04 -4.42
N GLY A 237 23.92 7.82 -4.75
CA GLY A 237 25.09 7.17 -4.16
C GLY A 237 24.80 6.31 -2.92
N TRP A 238 23.54 6.28 -2.46
CA TRP A 238 23.11 5.60 -1.24
C TRP A 238 23.31 4.08 -1.25
N MET A 239 23.33 3.43 -2.42
CA MET A 239 23.62 1.99 -2.50
C MET A 239 25.00 1.61 -1.93
N LYS A 240 25.95 2.56 -1.85
CA LYS A 240 27.24 2.39 -1.17
C LYS A 240 27.12 2.17 0.35
N HIS A 241 26.06 2.67 0.97
CA HIS A 241 25.79 2.55 2.41
C HIS A 241 24.76 1.46 2.73
N LEU A 242 23.89 1.12 1.77
CA LEU A 242 22.91 0.05 1.89
C LEU A 242 23.49 -1.34 1.56
N PHE A 243 23.88 -1.57 0.30
CA PHE A 243 24.38 -2.86 -0.17
C PHE A 243 25.16 -2.72 -1.51
N PRO A 244 26.48 -2.47 -1.48
CA PRO A 244 27.26 -2.08 -2.68
C PRO A 244 27.27 -3.06 -3.86
N ALA A 245 26.89 -4.33 -3.65
CA ALA A 245 26.86 -5.33 -4.71
C ALA A 245 25.55 -5.32 -5.54
N TRP A 246 24.51 -4.62 -5.07
CA TRP A 246 23.20 -4.50 -5.71
C TRP A 246 23.00 -3.08 -6.26
N GLY A 247 22.47 -2.99 -7.48
CA GLY A 247 22.31 -1.78 -8.28
C GLY A 247 21.56 -2.13 -9.57
N ALA A 248 21.11 -1.15 -10.33
CA ALA A 248 20.18 -1.33 -11.45
C ALA A 248 20.69 -2.30 -12.52
N ALA A 249 22.00 -2.37 -12.74
CA ALA A 249 22.63 -3.32 -13.66
C ALA A 249 22.39 -4.81 -13.29
N LYS A 250 22.06 -5.11 -12.02
CA LYS A 250 21.80 -6.47 -11.52
C LYS A 250 20.39 -7.00 -11.78
N VAL A 251 19.46 -6.11 -12.12
CA VAL A 251 18.05 -6.42 -12.38
C VAL A 251 17.87 -7.04 -13.77
N ASN A 252 16.91 -7.96 -13.93
CA ASN A 252 16.37 -8.33 -15.24
C ASN A 252 15.19 -7.41 -15.62
N SER A 253 15.49 -6.31 -16.31
CA SER A 253 14.51 -5.29 -16.66
C SER A 253 13.44 -5.74 -17.67
N SER A 254 13.73 -6.70 -18.56
CA SER A 254 12.71 -7.20 -19.52
C SER A 254 11.61 -7.93 -18.74
N ALA A 255 11.99 -8.95 -17.99
CA ALA A 255 11.05 -9.73 -17.19
C ALA A 255 10.32 -8.90 -16.12
N LEU A 256 10.96 -7.85 -15.58
CA LEU A 256 10.31 -6.93 -14.65
C LEU A 256 9.19 -6.13 -15.35
N ASN A 257 9.46 -5.54 -16.52
CA ASN A 257 8.46 -4.82 -17.29
C ASN A 257 7.33 -5.75 -17.76
N GLU A 258 7.66 -6.96 -18.22
CA GLU A 258 6.69 -7.99 -18.60
C GLU A 258 5.80 -8.39 -17.40
N MET A 259 6.36 -8.46 -16.19
CA MET A 259 5.62 -8.72 -14.95
C MET A 259 4.69 -7.56 -14.59
N GLN A 260 5.15 -6.31 -14.72
CA GLN A 260 4.31 -5.13 -14.47
C GLN A 260 3.09 -5.08 -15.40
N VAL A 261 3.28 -5.38 -16.70
CA VAL A 261 2.16 -5.47 -17.67
C VAL A 261 1.18 -6.58 -17.26
N ARG A 262 1.68 -7.79 -16.95
CA ARG A 262 0.83 -8.92 -16.52
C ARG A 262 0.11 -8.66 -15.20
N ASN A 263 0.72 -7.89 -14.29
CA ASN A 263 0.06 -7.48 -13.05
C ASN A 263 -1.02 -6.40 -13.29
N GLY A 264 -0.82 -5.49 -14.24
CA GLY A 264 -1.87 -4.56 -14.70
C GLY A 264 -3.10 -5.29 -15.25
N GLN A 265 -2.88 -6.29 -16.11
CA GLN A 265 -3.94 -7.15 -16.64
C GLN A 265 -4.68 -7.94 -15.54
N LEU A 266 -3.99 -8.37 -14.48
CA LEU A 266 -4.64 -8.98 -13.31
C LEU A 266 -5.40 -7.95 -12.45
N HIS A 267 -4.93 -6.70 -12.34
CA HIS A 267 -5.65 -5.62 -11.66
C HIS A 267 -6.96 -5.25 -12.39
N GLU A 268 -6.99 -5.28 -13.72
CA GLU A 268 -8.22 -5.06 -14.53
C GLU A 268 -9.28 -6.14 -14.24
N LEU A 269 -8.84 -7.35 -13.88
CA LEU A 269 -9.68 -8.43 -13.37
C LEU A 269 -9.96 -8.35 -11.85
N GLY A 270 -9.53 -7.30 -11.16
CA GLY A 270 -9.68 -7.17 -9.71
C GLY A 270 -8.81 -8.13 -8.88
N ILE A 271 -7.88 -8.85 -9.51
CA ILE A 271 -6.93 -9.77 -8.84
C ILE A 271 -5.75 -8.92 -8.33
N LEU A 272 -5.96 -8.29 -7.17
CA LEU A 272 -5.00 -7.40 -6.53
C LEU A 272 -3.89 -8.21 -5.84
N SER A 273 -2.69 -8.27 -6.44
CA SER A 273 -1.55 -9.00 -5.86
C SER A 273 -0.53 -8.11 -5.15
N ASP A 274 0.24 -8.68 -4.21
CA ASP A 274 1.54 -8.13 -3.80
C ASP A 274 2.61 -8.61 -4.79
N VAL A 275 3.16 -7.68 -5.57
CA VAL A 275 4.20 -7.96 -6.55
C VAL A 275 5.53 -8.39 -5.92
N ALA A 276 5.74 -8.12 -4.62
CA ALA A 276 7.06 -8.17 -3.99
C ALA A 276 7.77 -9.52 -4.10
N ALA A 277 7.06 -10.61 -3.79
CA ALA A 277 7.64 -11.95 -3.83
C ALA A 277 8.03 -12.38 -5.24
N THR A 278 7.21 -12.02 -6.24
CA THR A 278 7.43 -12.33 -7.66
C THR A 278 8.52 -11.45 -8.28
N GLN A 279 8.63 -10.19 -7.87
CA GLN A 279 9.63 -9.27 -8.42
C GLN A 279 11.03 -9.42 -7.80
N PHE A 280 11.14 -9.83 -6.53
CA PHE A 280 12.45 -9.97 -5.86
C PHE A 280 13.45 -10.85 -6.63
N PRO A 281 13.10 -12.06 -7.13
CA PRO A 281 13.99 -12.86 -7.99
C PRO A 281 14.47 -12.11 -9.24
N LEU A 282 13.62 -11.28 -9.85
CA LEU A 282 13.95 -10.48 -11.04
C LEU A 282 14.92 -9.33 -10.69
N LEU A 283 14.79 -8.76 -9.50
CA LEU A 283 15.66 -7.70 -8.98
C LEU A 283 17.07 -8.17 -8.63
N VAL A 284 17.23 -9.45 -8.27
CA VAL A 284 18.53 -10.05 -7.92
C VAL A 284 19.09 -11.00 -8.99
N ALA A 285 18.47 -11.08 -10.17
CA ALA A 285 18.74 -12.08 -11.20
C ALA A 285 20.21 -12.20 -11.66
N LYS A 286 21.01 -11.14 -11.57
CA LYS A 286 22.45 -11.13 -11.92
C LYS A 286 23.37 -10.91 -10.71
N LEU A 287 22.85 -11.09 -9.49
CA LEU A 287 23.59 -11.02 -8.23
C LEU A 287 24.15 -12.41 -7.88
N GLN A 288 25.27 -12.48 -7.16
CA GLN A 288 25.83 -13.78 -6.77
C GLN A 288 24.96 -14.44 -5.67
N PRO A 289 24.73 -15.76 -5.68
CA PRO A 289 23.87 -16.42 -4.70
C PRO A 289 24.27 -16.18 -3.24
N LYS A 290 25.57 -16.08 -2.97
CA LYS A 290 26.11 -15.68 -1.66
C LYS A 290 25.62 -14.30 -1.21
N ASP A 291 25.56 -13.33 -2.12
CA ASP A 291 25.20 -11.94 -1.82
C ASP A 291 23.67 -11.81 -1.68
N VAL A 292 22.89 -12.57 -2.47
CA VAL A 292 21.43 -12.75 -2.28
C VAL A 292 21.13 -13.27 -0.87
N ASN A 293 21.90 -14.26 -0.39
CA ASN A 293 21.71 -14.83 0.94
C ASN A 293 22.12 -13.87 2.08
N VAL A 294 23.02 -12.92 1.84
CA VAL A 294 23.31 -11.83 2.81
C VAL A 294 22.19 -10.79 2.78
N LEU A 295 21.65 -10.46 1.61
CA LEU A 295 20.52 -9.53 1.46
C LEU A 295 19.26 -10.05 2.19
N LYS A 296 18.85 -11.29 1.96
CA LYS A 296 17.73 -11.94 2.67
C LYS A 296 17.90 -11.98 4.19
N LYS A 297 19.14 -12.12 4.70
CA LYS A 297 19.46 -12.07 6.13
C LYS A 297 19.42 -10.67 6.75
N LYS A 298 19.42 -9.61 5.95
CA LYS A 298 19.25 -8.23 6.41
C LYS A 298 17.76 -7.83 6.54
N PHE A 299 16.86 -8.50 5.82
CA PHE A 299 15.44 -8.15 5.77
C PHE A 299 14.72 -8.34 7.12
N PRO A 300 14.04 -7.32 7.67
CA PRO A 300 13.29 -7.47 8.93
C PRO A 300 12.11 -8.43 8.83
N ARG A 301 11.45 -8.56 7.67
CA ARG A 301 10.28 -9.43 7.47
C ARG A 301 10.74 -10.82 7.01
N GLN A 302 11.17 -11.65 7.95
CA GLN A 302 11.62 -13.03 7.66
C GLN A 302 10.49 -13.93 7.11
N GLY A 303 9.22 -13.58 7.31
CA GLY A 303 8.08 -14.21 6.63
C GLY A 303 8.03 -13.92 5.13
N PHE A 304 8.35 -12.69 4.71
CA PHE A 304 8.53 -12.34 3.29
C PHE A 304 9.67 -13.14 2.65
N VAL A 305 10.80 -13.31 3.37
CA VAL A 305 11.90 -14.19 2.91
C VAL A 305 11.41 -15.63 2.68
N LYS A 306 10.62 -16.20 3.61
CA LYS A 306 10.01 -17.53 3.44
C LYS A 306 9.03 -17.59 2.27
N ARG A 307 8.24 -16.54 1.99
CA ARG A 307 7.37 -16.47 0.81
C ARG A 307 8.21 -16.50 -0.47
N VAL A 308 9.24 -15.67 -0.58
CA VAL A 308 10.20 -15.66 -1.69
C VAL A 308 10.85 -17.04 -1.90
N ASP A 309 11.35 -17.68 -0.84
CA ASP A 309 12.05 -18.97 -0.94
C ASP A 309 11.11 -20.14 -1.30
N SER A 310 9.83 -20.07 -0.91
CA SER A 310 8.82 -21.09 -1.24
C SER A 310 8.04 -20.80 -2.53
N LEU A 311 8.22 -19.63 -3.16
CA LEU A 311 7.36 -19.17 -4.26
C LEU A 311 7.41 -20.13 -5.46
N GLU A 312 8.60 -20.58 -5.88
CA GLU A 312 8.75 -21.48 -7.03
C GLU A 312 8.02 -22.83 -6.80
N ALA A 313 8.12 -23.38 -5.59
CA ALA A 313 7.43 -24.61 -5.21
C ALA A 313 5.89 -24.42 -5.18
N ARG A 314 5.40 -23.38 -4.47
CA ARG A 314 3.97 -23.06 -4.41
C ARG A 314 3.38 -22.78 -5.80
N THR A 315 4.12 -22.08 -6.66
CA THR A 315 3.74 -21.80 -8.06
C THR A 315 3.66 -23.08 -8.89
N ARG A 316 4.57 -24.04 -8.68
CA ARG A 316 4.54 -25.34 -9.37
C ARG A 316 3.35 -26.21 -8.92
N ASP A 317 3.05 -26.23 -7.63
CA ASP A 317 1.88 -26.96 -7.11
C ASP A 317 0.56 -26.34 -7.60
N PHE A 318 0.49 -25.00 -7.67
CA PHE A 318 -0.61 -24.29 -8.30
C PHE A 318 -0.69 -24.58 -9.81
N GLN A 319 0.44 -24.58 -10.54
CA GLN A 319 0.49 -24.93 -11.97
C GLN A 319 -0.13 -26.31 -12.23
N ASN A 320 0.21 -27.31 -11.42
CA ASN A 320 -0.32 -28.67 -11.56
C ASN A 320 -1.86 -28.67 -11.49
N ARG A 321 -2.44 -27.96 -10.50
CA ARG A 321 -3.90 -27.79 -10.35
C ARG A 321 -4.51 -27.00 -11.52
N PHE A 322 -3.89 -25.87 -11.89
CA PHE A 322 -4.33 -24.99 -12.98
C PHE A 322 -4.33 -25.70 -14.35
N THR A 323 -3.45 -26.69 -14.55
CA THR A 323 -3.40 -27.53 -15.76
C THR A 323 -4.21 -28.84 -15.67
N ALA A 324 -4.89 -29.11 -14.55
CA ALA A 324 -5.70 -30.32 -14.40
C ALA A 324 -6.90 -30.37 -15.36
N LYS A 325 -7.35 -31.58 -15.71
CA LYS A 325 -8.50 -31.82 -16.62
C LYS A 325 -9.82 -31.28 -16.05
N GLU A 326 -10.00 -31.35 -14.74
CA GLU A 326 -11.15 -30.79 -14.01
C GLU A 326 -11.30 -29.28 -14.25
N MET A 327 -10.17 -28.58 -14.41
CA MET A 327 -10.12 -27.14 -14.68
C MET A 327 -10.20 -26.83 -16.18
N ALA A 328 -10.72 -27.73 -17.03
CA ALA A 328 -10.87 -27.46 -18.46
C ALA A 328 -11.93 -26.38 -18.75
N ALA A 329 -12.95 -26.27 -17.91
CA ALA A 329 -13.99 -25.25 -18.05
C ALA A 329 -13.47 -23.84 -17.65
N PRO A 330 -13.90 -22.77 -18.35
CA PRO A 330 -13.65 -21.39 -17.96
C PRO A 330 -14.13 -21.08 -16.54
N SER A 331 -15.35 -21.49 -16.17
CA SER A 331 -15.93 -21.23 -14.84
C SER A 331 -15.14 -21.91 -13.71
N ALA A 332 -14.64 -23.13 -13.94
CA ALA A 332 -13.79 -23.85 -12.99
C ALA A 332 -12.40 -23.19 -12.84
N THR A 333 -11.82 -22.74 -13.96
CA THR A 333 -10.54 -22.00 -13.95
C THR A 333 -10.68 -20.69 -13.17
N TRP A 334 -11.77 -19.94 -13.37
CA TRP A 334 -12.06 -18.71 -12.63
C TRP A 334 -12.17 -18.96 -11.12
N LYS A 335 -12.97 -19.95 -10.71
CA LYS A 335 -13.16 -20.32 -9.29
C LYS A 335 -11.84 -20.71 -8.62
N LEU A 336 -10.98 -21.47 -9.31
CA LEU A 336 -9.65 -21.82 -8.81
C LEU A 336 -8.74 -20.60 -8.67
N VAL A 337 -8.77 -19.66 -9.62
CA VAL A 337 -7.97 -18.42 -9.56
C VAL A 337 -8.41 -17.54 -8.38
N HIS A 338 -9.71 -17.36 -8.17
CA HIS A 338 -10.24 -16.54 -7.07
C HIS A 338 -10.12 -17.20 -5.68
N ALA A 339 -10.03 -18.53 -5.61
CA ALA A 339 -9.76 -19.26 -4.37
C ALA A 339 -8.26 -19.40 -4.04
N THR A 340 -7.35 -18.84 -4.85
CA THR A 340 -5.89 -18.95 -4.68
C THR A 340 -5.27 -17.60 -4.31
N ASP A 341 -4.17 -17.62 -3.53
CA ASP A 341 -3.34 -16.43 -3.25
C ASP A 341 -2.98 -15.68 -4.54
N PRO A 342 -3.32 -14.38 -4.69
CA PRO A 342 -3.01 -13.58 -5.88
C PRO A 342 -1.52 -13.54 -6.24
N GLU A 343 -0.64 -13.68 -5.25
CA GLU A 343 0.82 -13.83 -5.41
C GLU A 343 1.20 -15.02 -6.31
N LEU A 344 0.51 -16.15 -6.15
CA LEU A 344 0.73 -17.38 -6.94
C LEU A 344 0.13 -17.26 -8.34
N VAL A 345 -1.00 -16.55 -8.48
CA VAL A 345 -1.63 -16.27 -9.78
C VAL A 345 -0.69 -15.42 -10.64
N LEU A 346 -0.15 -14.32 -10.10
CA LEU A 346 0.85 -13.50 -10.78
C LEU A 346 2.12 -14.30 -11.09
N SER A 347 2.66 -15.03 -10.10
CA SER A 347 3.88 -15.82 -10.29
C SER A 347 3.73 -16.88 -11.39
N LEU A 348 2.58 -17.55 -11.48
CA LEU A 348 2.30 -18.49 -12.56
C LEU A 348 2.13 -17.77 -13.91
N TYR A 349 1.43 -16.64 -13.95
CA TYR A 349 1.24 -15.91 -15.21
C TYR A 349 2.58 -15.37 -15.77
N VAL A 350 3.48 -14.94 -14.90
CA VAL A 350 4.84 -14.47 -15.24
C VAL A 350 5.74 -15.62 -15.68
N ASN A 351 5.84 -16.69 -14.89
CA ASN A 351 6.84 -17.74 -15.07
C ASN A 351 6.37 -18.95 -15.90
N GLY A 352 5.06 -19.10 -16.13
CA GLY A 352 4.45 -20.24 -16.81
C GLY A 352 4.70 -20.26 -18.32
N LYS A 353 5.71 -21.00 -18.77
CA LYS A 353 6.15 -21.09 -20.18
C LYS A 353 5.36 -22.07 -21.07
N GLY A 354 4.22 -22.57 -20.60
CA GLY A 354 3.37 -23.51 -21.36
C GLY A 354 2.28 -22.80 -22.16
N ALA A 355 2.11 -23.16 -23.43
CA ALA A 355 1.05 -22.60 -24.28
C ALA A 355 -0.36 -22.79 -23.68
N ALA A 356 -0.62 -23.94 -23.05
CA ALA A 356 -1.89 -24.19 -22.34
C ALA A 356 -2.12 -23.21 -21.16
N ILE A 357 -1.07 -22.81 -20.45
CA ILE A 357 -1.15 -21.85 -19.33
C ILE A 357 -1.46 -20.45 -19.89
N GLN A 358 -0.72 -20.02 -20.90
CA GLN A 358 -0.92 -18.71 -21.54
C GLN A 358 -2.29 -18.60 -22.24
N ASN A 359 -2.77 -19.68 -22.86
CA ASN A 359 -4.11 -19.73 -23.43
C ASN A 359 -5.20 -19.62 -22.35
N LYS A 360 -5.05 -20.26 -21.19
CA LYS A 360 -6.01 -20.10 -20.08
C LYS A 360 -6.01 -18.68 -19.49
N PHE A 361 -4.85 -18.04 -19.34
CA PHE A 361 -4.81 -16.63 -18.93
C PHE A 361 -5.40 -15.70 -20.00
N LYS A 362 -5.20 -15.98 -21.30
CA LYS A 362 -5.85 -15.23 -22.38
C LYS A 362 -7.37 -15.42 -22.36
N GLY A 363 -7.86 -16.64 -22.12
CA GLY A 363 -9.28 -16.94 -21.90
C GLY A 363 -9.83 -16.14 -20.72
N LEU A 364 -9.20 -16.23 -19.55
CA LEU A 364 -9.56 -15.44 -18.36
C LEU A 364 -9.64 -13.92 -18.63
N LEU A 365 -8.72 -13.37 -19.44
CA LEU A 365 -8.69 -11.95 -19.82
C LEU A 365 -9.71 -11.54 -20.90
N THR A 366 -10.40 -12.48 -21.55
CA THR A 366 -11.34 -12.19 -22.66
C THR A 366 -12.74 -12.73 -22.40
N GLU A 367 -12.85 -14.00 -22.01
CA GLU A 367 -14.10 -14.72 -21.75
C GLU A 367 -14.84 -14.16 -20.54
N TRP A 368 -14.15 -13.83 -19.44
CA TRP A 368 -14.80 -13.25 -18.26
C TRP A 368 -15.34 -11.83 -18.51
N PRO A 369 -14.56 -10.83 -18.97
CA PRO A 369 -15.12 -9.52 -19.31
C PRO A 369 -16.30 -9.61 -20.28
N THR A 370 -16.22 -10.48 -21.28
CA THR A 370 -17.31 -10.73 -22.24
C THR A 370 -18.53 -11.37 -21.56
N ALA A 371 -18.36 -12.40 -20.74
CA ALA A 371 -19.46 -13.06 -20.02
C ALA A 371 -20.15 -12.10 -19.03
N LYS A 372 -19.39 -11.23 -18.35
CA LYS A 372 -19.96 -10.20 -17.47
C LYS A 372 -20.77 -9.14 -18.23
N GLN A 373 -20.39 -8.83 -19.47
CA GLN A 373 -21.16 -7.96 -20.37
C GLN A 373 -22.40 -8.65 -20.97
N ARG A 374 -22.40 -9.98 -21.07
CA ARG A 374 -23.54 -10.78 -21.57
C ARG A 374 -24.66 -11.00 -20.55
N ILE A 375 -24.47 -10.62 -19.27
CA ILE A 375 -25.51 -10.79 -18.24
C ILE A 375 -26.75 -9.93 -18.60
N PRO A 376 -27.92 -10.53 -18.86
CA PRO A 376 -29.08 -9.83 -19.41
C PRO A 376 -29.91 -9.17 -18.30
N TYR A 377 -29.33 -8.17 -17.61
CA TYR A 377 -29.99 -7.47 -16.48
C TYR A 377 -31.39 -6.92 -16.83
N GLN A 378 -31.60 -6.50 -18.09
CA GLN A 378 -32.91 -6.05 -18.58
C GLN A 378 -33.95 -7.19 -18.57
N LEU A 379 -33.60 -8.38 -19.09
CA LEU A 379 -34.48 -9.55 -19.07
C LEU A 379 -34.76 -10.02 -17.64
N MET A 380 -33.76 -9.95 -16.74
CA MET A 380 -33.96 -10.24 -15.32
C MET A 380 -34.99 -9.27 -14.70
N GLN A 381 -34.87 -7.97 -14.98
CA GLN A 381 -35.79 -6.94 -14.49
C GLN A 381 -37.22 -7.13 -15.06
N GLU A 382 -37.36 -7.45 -16.36
CA GLU A 382 -38.65 -7.80 -16.99
C GLU A 382 -39.30 -9.02 -16.33
N MET A 383 -38.50 -10.03 -16.00
CA MET A 383 -38.95 -11.24 -15.29
C MET A 383 -39.05 -11.06 -13.77
N ARG A 384 -39.08 -9.81 -13.28
CA ARG A 384 -39.25 -9.44 -11.85
C ARG A 384 -38.14 -9.92 -10.91
N ILE A 385 -36.98 -10.24 -11.47
CA ILE A 385 -35.78 -10.65 -10.74
C ILE A 385 -34.99 -9.38 -10.42
N THR A 386 -35.34 -8.72 -9.32
CA THR A 386 -34.70 -7.47 -8.86
C THR A 386 -33.68 -7.71 -7.74
N PRO A 387 -32.74 -6.78 -7.49
CA PRO A 387 -31.77 -6.88 -6.39
C PRO A 387 -32.36 -7.03 -4.99
N ASP A 388 -33.65 -6.75 -4.81
CA ASP A 388 -34.38 -6.91 -3.55
C ASP A 388 -34.64 -8.38 -3.19
N LEU A 389 -34.47 -9.32 -4.13
CA LEU A 389 -34.62 -10.75 -3.89
C LEU A 389 -33.35 -11.31 -3.22
N PRO A 390 -33.45 -12.03 -2.09
CA PRO A 390 -32.29 -12.65 -1.42
C PRO A 390 -31.51 -13.68 -2.26
N ILE A 391 -32.08 -14.13 -3.39
CA ILE A 391 -31.47 -15.10 -4.31
C ILE A 391 -30.76 -14.38 -5.47
N TYR A 392 -30.91 -13.05 -5.62
CA TYR A 392 -30.43 -12.29 -6.78
C TYR A 392 -28.92 -12.47 -7.03
N ASP A 393 -28.08 -12.21 -6.02
CA ASP A 393 -26.61 -12.30 -6.18
C ASP A 393 -26.17 -13.75 -6.50
N GLU A 394 -26.74 -14.74 -5.80
CA GLU A 394 -26.48 -16.15 -6.12
C GLU A 394 -26.90 -16.52 -7.55
N LEU A 395 -27.99 -15.95 -8.05
CA LEU A 395 -28.50 -16.21 -9.40
C LEU A 395 -27.64 -15.53 -10.46
N VAL A 396 -27.19 -14.29 -10.22
CA VAL A 396 -26.22 -13.58 -11.06
C VAL A 396 -24.93 -14.38 -11.17
N ASP A 397 -24.38 -14.89 -10.06
CA ASP A 397 -23.18 -15.73 -10.06
C ASP A 397 -23.39 -17.04 -10.84
N LYS A 398 -24.51 -17.75 -10.61
CA LYS A 398 -24.84 -19.00 -11.33
C LYS A 398 -24.98 -18.74 -12.85
N LEU A 399 -25.73 -17.71 -13.23
CA LEU A 399 -25.93 -17.30 -14.62
C LEU A 399 -24.59 -16.91 -15.27
N PHE A 400 -23.75 -16.16 -14.56
CA PHE A 400 -22.40 -15.77 -15.01
C PHE A 400 -21.50 -16.99 -15.28
N PHE A 401 -21.54 -18.04 -14.46
CA PHE A 401 -20.77 -19.26 -14.72
C PHE A 401 -21.28 -20.06 -15.93
N GLU A 402 -22.60 -20.15 -16.13
CA GLU A 402 -23.16 -20.85 -17.30
C GLU A 402 -22.95 -20.04 -18.61
N LEU A 403 -22.93 -18.71 -18.53
CA LEU A 403 -22.51 -17.80 -19.61
C LEU A 403 -21.01 -17.94 -19.93
N MET A 404 -20.13 -18.05 -18.92
CA MET A 404 -18.69 -18.27 -19.11
C MET A 404 -18.39 -19.60 -19.80
N ASP A 405 -19.13 -20.66 -19.46
CA ASP A 405 -19.00 -21.98 -20.10
C ASP A 405 -19.70 -22.04 -21.48
N ASN A 406 -20.24 -20.93 -22.00
CA ASN A 406 -20.99 -20.78 -23.25
C ASN A 406 -22.23 -21.69 -23.40
N LYS A 407 -22.82 -22.15 -22.29
CA LYS A 407 -24.01 -23.02 -22.28
C LYS A 407 -25.32 -22.26 -22.48
N LEU A 408 -25.30 -20.95 -22.23
CA LEU A 408 -26.41 -20.03 -22.49
C LEU A 408 -25.95 -19.06 -23.57
N SER A 409 -26.32 -19.31 -24.82
CA SER A 409 -25.85 -18.54 -25.99
C SER A 409 -26.94 -17.67 -26.61
N THR A 410 -28.21 -18.04 -26.44
CA THR A 410 -29.38 -17.36 -26.99
C THR A 410 -30.22 -16.67 -25.90
N PRO A 411 -31.01 -15.62 -26.23
CA PRO A 411 -31.95 -15.01 -25.29
C PRO A 411 -33.02 -15.98 -24.79
N GLU A 412 -33.39 -16.98 -25.59
CA GLU A 412 -34.42 -17.97 -25.28
C GLU A 412 -33.92 -18.98 -24.23
N GLU A 413 -32.68 -19.47 -24.37
CA GLU A 413 -32.01 -20.29 -23.34
C GLU A 413 -31.85 -19.51 -22.02
N MET A 414 -31.45 -18.24 -22.09
CA MET A 414 -31.33 -17.37 -20.90
C MET A 414 -32.67 -17.17 -20.21
N LYS A 415 -33.77 -16.99 -20.97
CA LYS A 415 -35.12 -16.89 -20.43
C LYS A 415 -35.56 -18.19 -19.77
N ALA A 416 -35.41 -19.33 -20.46
CA ALA A 416 -35.78 -20.64 -19.93
C ALA A 416 -34.98 -21.02 -18.66
N TYR A 417 -33.73 -20.59 -18.54
CA TYR A 417 -32.91 -20.76 -17.32
C TYR A 417 -33.39 -19.87 -16.16
N LEU A 418 -33.91 -18.68 -16.44
CA LEU A 418 -34.37 -17.71 -15.44
C LEU A 418 -35.85 -17.89 -15.03
N GLU A 419 -36.70 -18.48 -15.88
CA GLU A 419 -38.13 -18.69 -15.60
C GLU A 419 -38.41 -19.41 -14.26
N PRO A 420 -37.68 -20.48 -13.85
CA PRO A 420 -37.86 -21.13 -12.56
C PRO A 420 -37.56 -20.25 -11.32
N PHE A 421 -36.91 -19.10 -11.52
CA PHE A 421 -36.53 -18.15 -10.47
C PHE A 421 -37.35 -16.85 -10.49
N SER A 422 -38.29 -16.70 -11.44
CA SER A 422 -39.19 -15.55 -11.47
C SER A 422 -40.23 -15.68 -10.34
N PRO A 423 -40.38 -14.66 -9.46
CA PRO A 423 -41.40 -14.71 -8.43
C PRO A 423 -42.81 -14.69 -9.04
N PRO A 424 -43.77 -15.46 -8.49
CA PRO A 424 -45.10 -15.58 -9.07
C PRO A 424 -45.77 -14.21 -9.17
N ALA A 425 -46.47 -13.97 -10.29
CA ALA A 425 -47.09 -12.69 -10.56
C ALA A 425 -48.00 -12.26 -9.39
N PRO A 426 -47.91 -11.00 -8.91
CA PRO A 426 -48.78 -10.54 -7.84
C PRO A 426 -50.25 -10.69 -8.27
N PRO A 427 -51.16 -11.07 -7.34
CA PRO A 427 -52.55 -11.29 -7.69
C PRO A 427 -53.11 -10.04 -8.38
N PRO A 428 -53.89 -10.20 -9.47
CA PRO A 428 -54.34 -9.06 -10.26
C PRO A 428 -55.09 -8.08 -9.35
N PRO A 429 -54.80 -6.77 -9.45
CA PRO A 429 -55.41 -5.79 -8.56
C PRO A 429 -56.93 -5.92 -8.65
N ILE A 430 -57.58 -6.17 -7.51
CA ILE A 430 -59.01 -6.42 -7.45
C ILE A 430 -59.72 -5.18 -7.98
N THR A 431 -60.17 -5.27 -9.23
CA THR A 431 -60.89 -4.20 -9.89
C THR A 431 -62.28 -4.14 -9.27
N LEU A 432 -62.38 -3.38 -8.17
CA LEU A 432 -63.63 -3.00 -7.51
C LEU A 432 -64.49 -2.27 -8.55
N ARG A 433 -65.29 -3.06 -9.27
CA ARG A 433 -66.26 -2.58 -10.25
C ARG A 433 -67.25 -1.69 -9.52
N ARG A 434 -67.01 -0.37 -9.53
CA ARG A 434 -67.99 0.63 -9.08
C ARG A 434 -69.33 0.30 -9.76
N PRO A 435 -70.41 0.08 -9.00
CA PRO A 435 -71.68 -0.33 -9.58
C PRO A 435 -72.13 0.72 -10.60
N ARG A 436 -72.53 0.24 -11.78
CA ARG A 436 -72.78 1.05 -12.96
C ARG A 436 -74.02 1.91 -12.71
N LYS A 437 -73.82 3.19 -12.36
CA LYS A 437 -74.94 4.13 -12.13
C LYS A 437 -75.77 4.22 -13.41
N VAL A 438 -77.02 3.74 -13.34
CA VAL A 438 -77.93 3.69 -14.50
C VAL A 438 -78.16 5.11 -14.98
N LYS A 439 -78.04 5.33 -16.30
CA LYS A 439 -78.22 6.64 -16.91
C LYS A 439 -79.52 6.64 -17.70
N GLU A 440 -80.59 7.10 -17.07
CA GLU A 440 -81.81 7.46 -17.80
C GLU A 440 -81.48 8.52 -18.86
N GLY A 441 -82.09 8.41 -20.02
CA GLY A 441 -81.71 9.18 -21.20
C GLY A 441 -82.81 10.12 -21.67
N LYS A 442 -82.40 11.31 -22.14
CA LYS A 442 -82.89 11.96 -23.37
C LYS A 442 -82.11 13.24 -23.65
N THR A 443 -81.84 13.49 -24.93
CA THR A 443 -81.39 14.79 -25.45
C THR A 443 -82.33 15.22 -26.57
N ALA A 444 -83.07 16.31 -26.38
CA ALA A 444 -83.99 16.85 -27.39
C ALA A 444 -84.14 18.38 -27.27
N ARG A 445 -83.16 19.07 -27.86
CA ARG A 445 -83.19 20.43 -28.47
C ARG A 445 -84.29 21.46 -28.11
N ALA A 446 -83.79 22.68 -27.83
CA ALA A 446 -84.28 24.00 -28.30
C ALA A 446 -85.37 24.77 -27.53
N ARG A 447 -84.98 25.96 -27.02
CA ARG A 447 -85.46 27.26 -27.55
C ARG A 447 -84.50 28.42 -27.16
N LYS A 448 -84.78 29.65 -27.64
CA LYS A 448 -83.90 30.84 -27.56
C LYS A 448 -84.27 31.79 -26.40
N LYS A 449 -83.27 32.59 -26.01
CA LYS A 449 -83.32 33.99 -25.50
C LYS A 449 -83.67 34.29 -24.02
N ALA A 450 -82.66 34.90 -23.38
CA ALA A 450 -82.68 36.24 -22.74
C ALA A 450 -82.86 36.37 -21.20
N ALA A 451 -81.91 37.12 -20.61
CA ALA A 451 -81.93 37.85 -19.33
C ALA A 451 -82.08 37.05 -18.01
N ALA A 452 -81.62 37.54 -16.84
CA ALA A 452 -80.50 38.45 -16.50
C ALA A 452 -80.30 38.45 -14.96
N ALA A 453 -79.06 38.71 -14.49
CA ALA A 453 -78.66 38.86 -13.07
C ALA A 453 -78.84 37.59 -12.18
N ALA A 454 -78.13 37.40 -11.05
CA ALA A 454 -77.10 38.19 -10.38
C ALA A 454 -76.04 37.26 -9.71
N GLU A 455 -74.85 37.81 -9.40
CA GLU A 455 -74.00 37.63 -8.18
C GLU A 455 -73.80 36.23 -7.53
N THR A 456 -72.62 35.81 -7.05
CA THR A 456 -71.29 36.45 -6.93
C THR A 456 -70.16 35.41 -6.88
N ASP A 457 -68.97 35.88 -7.26
CA ASP A 457 -67.60 35.34 -7.16
C ASP A 457 -67.27 34.23 -6.14
N ALA A 458 -66.45 33.25 -6.57
CA ALA A 458 -65.02 33.22 -6.22
C ALA A 458 -64.22 32.14 -7.00
N GLU A 459 -63.28 32.57 -7.85
CA GLU A 459 -62.23 31.76 -8.48
C GLU A 459 -60.93 32.62 -8.53
N PRO A 460 -59.70 32.05 -8.56
CA PRO A 460 -59.18 31.33 -9.73
C PRO A 460 -58.52 29.97 -9.38
N MET A 461 -58.47 28.94 -10.23
CA MET A 461 -58.00 28.83 -11.64
C MET A 461 -56.47 28.91 -11.81
N SER A 462 -55.87 27.82 -12.30
CA SER A 462 -54.48 27.74 -12.76
C SER A 462 -54.35 26.74 -13.93
N LEU A 463 -54.05 27.24 -15.12
CA LEU A 463 -53.92 26.55 -16.42
C LEU A 463 -53.12 27.45 -17.38
N PRO A 464 -52.59 26.97 -18.54
CA PRO A 464 -52.00 25.65 -18.83
C PRO A 464 -50.72 25.75 -19.74
N ASN A 465 -50.26 24.60 -20.27
CA ASN A 465 -49.83 24.26 -21.67
C ASN A 465 -49.33 25.36 -22.66
N GLU A 466 -48.47 25.11 -23.69
CA GLU A 466 -47.75 23.92 -24.19
C GLU A 466 -46.62 24.29 -25.19
N ALA A 467 -45.92 23.26 -25.69
CA ALA A 467 -45.01 23.13 -26.85
C ALA A 467 -44.90 24.23 -27.96
N GLY A 468 -43.73 24.30 -28.61
CA GLY A 468 -43.50 24.98 -29.90
C GLY A 468 -42.03 24.98 -30.38
N ASP A 469 -41.79 24.56 -31.62
CA ASP A 469 -40.47 24.17 -32.18
C ASP A 469 -39.51 25.29 -32.67
N VAL A 470 -38.26 24.84 -32.93
CA VAL A 470 -37.13 25.39 -33.74
C VAL A 470 -37.50 26.14 -35.05
N PRO A 471 -36.63 26.98 -35.71
CA PRO A 471 -35.20 26.68 -35.99
C PRO A 471 -34.12 27.79 -36.22
N VAL A 472 -32.85 27.34 -36.20
CA VAL A 472 -31.66 27.74 -37.02
C VAL A 472 -31.24 29.23 -37.16
N GLY A 473 -29.94 29.53 -36.93
CA GLY A 473 -29.31 30.76 -37.45
C GLY A 473 -27.87 31.10 -36.99
N SER A 474 -26.87 30.72 -37.79
CA SER A 474 -25.54 31.34 -38.08
C SER A 474 -24.81 32.29 -37.09
N ALA A 475 -23.49 32.07 -36.91
CA ALA A 475 -22.51 33.07 -36.45
C ALA A 475 -22.01 33.96 -37.63
N PRO A 476 -21.29 35.10 -37.39
CA PRO A 476 -19.83 35.04 -37.18
C PRO A 476 -19.21 36.12 -36.25
N GLU A 477 -17.87 36.02 -36.07
CA GLU A 477 -16.81 37.00 -35.64
C GLU A 477 -17.20 38.47 -35.29
N ARG A 478 -16.53 39.19 -34.36
CA ARG A 478 -15.11 39.69 -34.39
C ARG A 478 -14.65 40.36 -33.08
N ASP A 479 -13.31 40.56 -32.98
CA ASP A 479 -12.52 41.57 -32.19
C ASP A 479 -12.92 41.92 -30.74
N GLY A 480 -12.04 42.20 -29.78
CA GLY A 480 -10.67 42.71 -29.86
C GLY A 480 -10.48 43.82 -28.80
N GLY A 481 -9.40 43.74 -28.00
CA GLY A 481 -8.85 44.87 -27.23
C GLY A 481 -9.26 45.03 -25.76
N GLU A 482 -8.26 45.22 -24.89
CA GLU A 482 -8.42 45.86 -23.57
C GLU A 482 -8.68 47.38 -23.72
N PRO A 483 -9.12 48.09 -22.67
CA PRO A 483 -8.09 48.83 -21.93
C PRO A 483 -8.27 48.98 -20.40
N LYS A 484 -7.14 49.28 -19.76
CA LYS A 484 -6.94 49.89 -18.43
C LYS A 484 -6.08 51.17 -18.64
N PRO A 485 -5.84 52.05 -17.64
CA PRO A 485 -6.37 52.17 -16.28
C PRO A 485 -6.76 53.64 -15.88
N ALA A 486 -6.93 53.89 -14.57
CA ALA A 486 -6.71 55.19 -13.87
C ALA A 486 -7.75 56.34 -14.06
N THR A 487 -7.96 57.30 -13.13
CA THR A 487 -7.65 57.47 -11.69
C THR A 487 -8.52 58.61 -11.06
N LYS A 488 -8.47 58.76 -9.72
CA LYS A 488 -8.69 59.98 -8.88
C LYS A 488 -10.01 60.11 -8.08
N LYS A 489 -9.80 60.46 -6.80
CA LYS A 489 -10.68 61.07 -5.77
C LYS A 489 -10.75 62.62 -6.00
N PRO A 490 -11.56 63.46 -5.30
CA PRO A 490 -11.66 63.49 -3.81
C PRO A 490 -12.95 64.04 -3.15
N SER A 491 -12.92 64.08 -1.79
CA SER A 491 -13.56 65.07 -0.89
C SER A 491 -15.07 64.91 -0.57
N LYS A 492 -15.58 65.26 0.64
CA LYS A 492 -14.88 65.72 1.87
C LYS A 492 -15.66 65.60 3.20
N GLU A 493 -14.87 65.54 4.30
CA GLU A 493 -15.21 65.89 5.72
C GLU A 493 -16.32 65.04 6.40
N LYS A 494 -16.62 65.09 7.72
CA LYS A 494 -16.16 65.85 8.92
C LYS A 494 -16.41 64.93 10.18
N VAL A 495 -16.01 65.16 11.45
CA VAL A 495 -15.30 66.24 12.19
C VAL A 495 -14.15 65.62 13.04
N ALA A 496 -13.99 66.00 14.33
CA ALA A 496 -13.01 65.61 15.37
C ALA A 496 -13.54 66.15 16.75
N PRO A 497 -12.84 66.14 17.92
CA PRO A 497 -11.47 65.70 18.24
C PRO A 497 -11.31 64.89 19.57
N ALA A 498 -10.05 64.65 19.99
CA ALA A 498 -9.63 64.12 21.30
C ALA A 498 -9.18 65.24 22.27
N PRO A 499 -8.68 64.91 23.49
CA PRO A 499 -7.22 65.01 23.69
C PRO A 499 -6.58 63.97 24.66
N ALA A 500 -5.25 64.04 24.78
CA ALA A 500 -4.36 63.40 25.77
C ALA A 500 -3.33 64.47 26.23
N PRO A 501 -2.08 64.22 26.74
CA PRO A 501 -1.43 63.04 27.35
C PRO A 501 -0.64 63.41 28.66
N ALA A 502 0.25 62.52 29.17
CA ALA A 502 1.32 62.87 30.13
C ALA A 502 2.61 62.03 29.91
N LYS A 503 3.79 62.48 30.41
CA LYS A 503 5.13 61.88 30.16
C LYS A 503 6.10 61.97 31.36
N LYS A 504 7.02 60.99 31.48
CA LYS A 504 8.49 61.07 31.78
C LYS A 504 9.03 59.61 31.84
N ALA A 505 10.11 59.19 31.15
CA ALA A 505 11.56 59.52 31.25
C ALA A 505 12.22 58.91 32.52
N ALA A 506 13.41 58.27 32.51
CA ALA A 506 14.47 58.15 31.47
C ALA A 506 15.18 56.75 31.48
N ALA A 507 16.39 56.63 30.90
CA ALA A 507 17.12 55.37 30.62
C ALA A 507 18.65 55.47 30.98
N PRO A 508 19.60 54.70 30.38
CA PRO A 508 19.98 53.32 30.69
C PRO A 508 21.49 53.12 31.06
N ALA A 509 21.93 51.89 31.40
CA ALA A 509 23.35 51.53 31.56
C ALA A 509 23.69 50.08 31.09
N LYS A 510 24.98 49.78 30.89
CA LYS A 510 25.53 48.48 30.44
C LYS A 510 26.64 47.96 31.37
N ALA A 511 26.92 46.64 31.26
CA ALA A 511 28.25 46.02 31.10
C ALA A 511 28.79 45.06 32.19
N ALA A 512 29.27 43.91 31.69
CA ALA A 512 30.45 43.11 32.09
C ALA A 512 30.59 42.46 33.49
N ALA A 513 31.34 41.35 33.48
CA ALA A 513 31.88 40.58 34.62
C ALA A 513 33.44 40.75 34.62
N PRO A 514 34.30 39.95 35.31
CA PRO A 514 34.11 38.86 36.30
C PRO A 514 35.07 38.97 37.53
N ALA A 515 35.18 37.93 38.39
CA ALA A 515 36.45 37.38 38.96
C ALA A 515 36.23 36.41 40.16
N LYS A 516 37.31 35.74 40.60
CA LYS A 516 37.38 34.80 41.76
C LYS A 516 38.27 35.37 42.87
N LYS A 517 38.01 35.05 44.15
CA LYS A 517 38.98 34.36 45.05
C LYS A 517 38.39 33.99 46.43
N ALA A 518 39.13 33.18 47.19
CA ALA A 518 38.69 32.39 48.34
C ALA A 518 39.12 32.93 49.71
N ALA A 519 38.50 32.40 50.78
CA ALA A 519 39.10 32.23 52.10
C ALA A 519 38.47 31.02 52.86
N ALA A 520 39.20 30.46 53.82
CA ALA A 520 38.88 29.36 54.76
C ALA A 520 39.73 29.62 56.05
N PRO A 521 40.07 28.70 57.00
CA PRO A 521 39.75 27.26 57.24
C PRO A 521 39.41 26.99 58.76
N ALA A 522 39.78 25.96 59.56
CA ALA A 522 40.44 24.64 59.44
C ALA A 522 40.15 23.68 60.65
N ALA A 523 39.17 22.76 60.57
CA ALA A 523 39.10 21.57 61.44
C ALA A 523 38.49 20.39 60.63
N LYS A 524 39.13 19.26 60.29
CA LYS A 524 40.08 18.32 60.98
C LYS A 524 39.41 17.61 62.16
N LYS A 525 39.45 16.28 62.33
CA LYS A 525 40.14 15.14 61.65
C LYS A 525 39.21 13.87 61.81
N ALA A 526 39.40 12.66 61.29
CA ALA A 526 40.46 11.96 60.54
C ALA A 526 39.88 10.77 59.69
N ALA A 527 40.72 9.79 59.31
CA ALA A 527 40.37 8.47 58.75
C ALA A 527 41.38 7.41 59.25
N PRO A 528 41.19 6.10 58.99
CA PRO A 528 42.02 5.45 57.95
C PRO A 528 41.25 4.43 57.07
N ALA A 529 41.95 3.61 56.28
CA ALA A 529 41.37 2.85 55.14
C ALA A 529 42.13 1.55 54.76
N LYS A 530 41.60 0.84 53.75
CA LYS A 530 42.17 -0.20 52.83
C LYS A 530 41.81 -1.69 53.05
N ALA A 531 41.88 -2.40 51.92
CA ALA A 531 42.09 -3.84 51.70
C ALA A 531 40.87 -4.77 51.48
N ALA A 532 41.12 -5.83 50.71
CA ALA A 532 40.22 -6.87 50.18
C ALA A 532 41.10 -8.10 49.79
N PRO A 533 40.62 -9.13 49.05
CA PRO A 533 39.50 -10.05 49.28
C PRO A 533 39.95 -11.54 49.39
N ALA A 534 39.07 -12.46 49.85
CA ALA A 534 39.34 -13.91 49.91
C ALA A 534 38.10 -14.80 49.58
N LYS A 535 38.25 -16.14 49.60
CA LYS A 535 37.32 -17.13 48.97
C LYS A 535 36.99 -18.35 49.89
N LYS A 536 35.95 -19.11 49.48
CA LYS A 536 35.59 -20.52 49.85
C LYS A 536 34.87 -20.75 51.20
N ALA A 537 34.16 -21.87 51.46
CA ALA A 537 33.32 -22.77 50.61
C ALA A 537 32.63 -23.90 51.44
N VAL A 538 31.44 -24.36 51.01
CA VAL A 538 30.70 -25.60 51.42
C VAL A 538 30.28 -25.70 52.92
N PRO A 539 29.23 -26.50 53.28
CA PRO A 539 29.32 -27.96 53.44
C PRO A 539 28.11 -28.74 52.84
N ALA A 540 28.03 -30.07 53.06
CA ALA A 540 27.02 -30.94 52.43
C ALA A 540 26.68 -32.24 53.23
N LYS A 541 25.54 -32.85 52.87
CA LYS A 541 25.06 -34.27 53.07
C LYS A 541 23.90 -34.56 54.07
N LYS A 542 22.96 -35.37 53.53
CA LYS A 542 22.25 -36.56 54.08
C LYS A 542 20.85 -36.48 54.74
N ALA A 543 19.88 -37.06 54.01
CA ALA A 543 18.84 -38.04 54.43
C ALA A 543 17.65 -37.54 55.31
N ALA A 544 16.46 -38.19 55.37
CA ALA A 544 16.00 -39.50 54.88
C ALA A 544 14.44 -39.58 54.66
N ALA A 545 13.95 -40.60 53.92
CA ALA A 545 12.56 -41.14 53.83
C ALA A 545 11.41 -40.19 53.39
N SER A 546 10.38 -40.57 52.60
CA SER A 546 10.04 -41.75 51.75
C SER A 546 8.89 -41.32 50.76
N ALA A 547 8.19 -42.09 49.90
CA ALA A 547 8.10 -43.52 49.54
C ALA A 547 7.68 -43.65 48.03
N LYS A 548 7.87 -44.78 47.32
CA LYS A 548 6.92 -45.90 47.01
C LYS A 548 5.50 -45.47 46.58
N LYS A 549 4.91 -45.84 45.41
CA LYS A 549 5.14 -46.83 44.30
C LYS A 549 4.85 -46.10 42.94
N ALA A 550 5.11 -46.56 41.70
CA ALA A 550 5.86 -47.67 41.03
C ALA A 550 6.41 -47.10 39.66
N VAL A 551 7.22 -47.68 38.75
CA VAL A 551 7.44 -49.00 38.09
C VAL A 551 6.40 -49.32 37.00
N ALA A 552 6.73 -49.61 35.72
CA ALA A 552 7.97 -50.08 35.03
C ALA A 552 8.55 -49.06 34.00
N LYS A 553 9.85 -48.97 33.63
CA LYS A 553 10.93 -49.94 33.22
C LYS A 553 10.70 -50.57 31.83
N LYS A 554 11.66 -50.71 30.90
CA LYS A 554 13.14 -50.44 30.76
C LYS A 554 13.40 -50.03 29.28
N ALA A 555 14.24 -49.06 28.90
CA ALA A 555 15.72 -48.95 28.95
C ALA A 555 16.50 -49.80 27.89
N ALA A 556 17.33 -49.13 27.06
CA ALA A 556 18.33 -49.71 26.14
C ALA A 556 19.66 -50.04 26.86
N PRO A 557 20.75 -50.59 26.23
CA PRO A 557 21.67 -49.76 25.40
C PRO A 557 22.61 -50.45 24.34
N ALA A 558 23.25 -49.60 23.52
CA ALA A 558 24.66 -49.63 23.05
C ALA A 558 25.31 -50.73 22.14
N LYS A 559 25.73 -50.28 20.93
CA LYS A 559 27.07 -50.41 20.27
C LYS A 559 27.85 -51.76 20.27
N LYS A 560 28.13 -52.31 19.06
CA LYS A 560 29.49 -52.34 18.43
C LYS A 560 29.59 -53.04 17.05
N ALA A 561 30.47 -52.46 16.20
CA ALA A 561 31.42 -53.08 15.25
C ALA A 561 30.96 -53.90 14.00
N VAL A 562 31.85 -53.88 13.00
CA VAL A 562 31.75 -54.43 11.62
C VAL A 562 32.42 -55.81 11.51
N PRO A 563 32.20 -56.57 10.42
CA PRO A 563 33.35 -56.99 9.59
C PRO A 563 33.21 -56.74 8.06
N LYS A 564 34.32 -56.93 7.31
CA LYS A 564 34.51 -56.59 5.87
C LYS A 564 34.78 -57.84 4.99
N LYS A 565 35.05 -57.60 3.69
CA LYS A 565 35.71 -58.46 2.64
C LYS A 565 34.79 -59.55 2.04
N VAL A 566 34.81 -59.89 0.74
CA VAL A 566 35.41 -59.31 -0.52
C VAL A 566 34.34 -59.43 -1.66
N VAL A 567 34.49 -59.46 -3.00
CA VAL A 567 35.52 -59.39 -4.08
C VAL A 567 34.80 -58.82 -5.35
N ALA A 568 35.42 -58.66 -6.54
CA ALA A 568 36.43 -57.68 -6.97
C ALA A 568 36.71 -57.81 -8.51
N LYS A 569 37.15 -56.72 -9.16
CA LYS A 569 37.58 -56.61 -10.59
C LYS A 569 36.42 -56.61 -11.61
N LYS A 570 36.57 -56.13 -12.86
CA LYS A 570 37.78 -55.82 -13.67
C LYS A 570 37.51 -54.69 -14.69
N ALA A 571 38.54 -53.92 -15.05
CA ALA A 571 38.55 -53.04 -16.24
C ALA A 571 39.45 -53.64 -17.34
N PRO A 572 39.20 -53.35 -18.64
CA PRO A 572 40.14 -52.54 -19.43
C PRO A 572 39.45 -51.71 -20.57
N ALA A 573 40.14 -51.18 -21.59
CA ALA A 573 41.12 -50.08 -21.61
C ALA A 573 41.59 -49.75 -23.07
N LYS A 574 41.97 -48.49 -23.35
CA LYS A 574 42.63 -47.97 -24.59
C LYS A 574 41.74 -47.98 -25.86
N LYS A 575 41.87 -47.08 -26.85
CA LYS A 575 43.09 -46.52 -27.49
C LYS A 575 43.02 -45.00 -27.84
N GLN A 576 44.19 -44.37 -27.92
CA GLN A 576 44.47 -43.15 -28.72
C GLN A 576 45.03 -43.57 -30.11
N PRO A 577 44.98 -42.74 -31.19
CA PRO A 577 45.98 -41.67 -31.46
C PRO A 577 45.36 -40.42 -32.18
N ALA A 578 46.08 -39.43 -32.73
CA ALA A 578 47.19 -38.59 -32.21
C ALA A 578 47.48 -37.38 -33.15
N LYS A 579 48.21 -36.36 -32.65
CA LYS A 579 49.05 -35.35 -33.37
C LYS A 579 48.47 -34.39 -34.45
N LYS A 580 48.50 -33.10 -34.09
CA LYS A 580 49.09 -31.91 -34.79
C LYS A 580 48.65 -31.46 -36.22
N ALA A 581 48.67 -30.12 -36.36
CA ALA A 581 49.00 -29.28 -37.53
C ALA A 581 47.86 -28.64 -38.36
N ALA A 582 48.03 -27.34 -38.59
CA ALA A 582 47.43 -26.46 -39.60
C ALA A 582 48.61 -25.94 -40.49
N PRO A 583 48.45 -25.12 -41.58
CA PRO A 583 47.29 -24.36 -42.08
C PRO A 583 46.92 -24.67 -43.56
N VAL A 584 46.16 -23.86 -44.33
CA VAL A 584 46.67 -22.73 -45.17
C VAL A 584 45.52 -21.83 -45.73
N LYS A 585 45.90 -20.56 -45.95
CA LYS A 585 45.36 -19.40 -46.73
C LYS A 585 44.56 -19.73 -48.04
N LYS A 586 43.85 -18.82 -48.74
CA LYS A 586 43.92 -17.33 -48.89
C LYS A 586 42.56 -16.71 -49.27
N ALA A 587 42.30 -15.45 -48.87
CA ALA A 587 41.60 -14.44 -49.69
C ALA A 587 41.86 -13.00 -49.16
N ALA A 588 42.10 -12.04 -50.07
CA ALA A 588 42.29 -10.59 -49.89
C ALA A 588 42.34 -9.95 -51.32
N PRO A 589 42.38 -8.61 -51.59
CA PRO A 589 42.71 -7.47 -50.69
C PRO A 589 41.95 -6.11 -50.98
N VAL A 590 42.48 -4.99 -50.45
CA VAL A 590 42.43 -3.57 -50.95
C VAL A 590 41.42 -2.54 -50.39
N LYS A 591 41.96 -1.67 -49.49
CA LYS A 591 41.91 -0.18 -49.37
C LYS A 591 40.69 0.66 -49.84
N LYS A 592 40.24 1.57 -48.96
CA LYS A 592 40.12 3.07 -49.05
C LYS A 592 39.01 3.57 -48.09
N ALA A 593 38.96 4.80 -47.57
CA ALA A 593 39.94 5.87 -47.31
C ALA A 593 39.33 6.84 -46.24
N ALA A 594 40.12 7.75 -45.64
CA ALA A 594 39.66 8.59 -44.52
C ALA A 594 39.10 9.97 -44.91
N ALA A 595 38.17 10.50 -44.11
CA ALA A 595 37.67 11.88 -44.12
C ALA A 595 37.70 12.50 -42.70
N LYS A 596 37.55 13.83 -42.55
CA LYS A 596 38.00 14.60 -41.36
C LYS A 596 36.89 15.38 -40.63
N LYS A 597 37.06 15.48 -39.29
CA LYS A 597 36.67 16.60 -38.40
C LYS A 597 35.15 16.88 -38.19
N PRO A 598 34.74 17.74 -37.23
CA PRO A 598 35.51 18.39 -36.15
C PRO A 598 34.99 18.08 -34.71
N ALA A 599 35.69 18.61 -33.69
CA ALA A 599 35.26 18.56 -32.28
C ALA A 599 34.79 19.94 -31.76
N PRO A 600 33.89 20.00 -30.75
CA PRO A 600 33.41 21.25 -30.17
C PRO A 600 34.42 21.91 -29.21
N LYS A 601 34.32 23.23 -29.04
CA LYS A 601 35.21 24.05 -28.18
C LYS A 601 34.66 24.20 -26.75
N LYS A 602 35.56 24.45 -25.78
CA LYS A 602 35.21 25.00 -24.46
C LYS A 602 34.72 26.46 -24.59
N PRO A 603 33.75 26.92 -23.78
CA PRO A 603 33.56 28.34 -23.48
C PRO A 603 34.61 28.83 -22.46
N ALA A 604 34.88 30.13 -22.43
CA ALA A 604 35.77 30.78 -21.47
C ALA A 604 35.04 31.90 -20.71
N LYS A 605 35.48 32.21 -19.47
CA LYS A 605 34.95 33.32 -18.67
C LYS A 605 35.43 34.67 -19.21
N ARG A 606 34.53 35.65 -19.30
CA ARG A 606 34.62 37.02 -18.73
C ARG A 606 33.60 37.96 -19.40
N ARG A 607 32.62 38.44 -18.64
CA ARG A 607 32.85 39.64 -17.81
C ARG A 607 32.02 39.56 -16.53
#